data_AF-A0A8H7S0J3-F1
#
_entry.id   AF-A0A8H7S0J3-F1
#
_cell.length_a   1.000
_cell.length_b   1.000
_cell.length_c   1.000
_cell.angle_alpha   90.00
_cell.angle_beta   90.00
_cell.angle_gamma   90.00
#
_symmetry.space_group_name_H-M   'P 1'
#
loop_
_entity.id
_entity.type
_entity.pdbx_description
1 polymer ?
#
loop_
_entity_poly.entity_id
_entity_poly.type
_entity_poly.pdbx_seq_one_letter_code
_entity_poly.pdbx_strand_id
1 'polypeptide(L)'
;MEDLRVTGYNALLNPIYLQEEFPAQCGAYSEKTKDTVGKARQEAAAILRGEDDRLIVIVGPCSIHDVDAAKEYCNKLLPVKERLGGELLIVMRSYFEKPRTTVGWKGLINDPDINNGYNINKGLRVARKLLCELTDSGMPVAVELLDTISPQYLADLISWGAIGARTTESQLHRELASGVSFPVGFKNGTDGNVKIAIDAIGSAAAPHHFLGVTKSGMVSITHTSGNPDTHVILRGANSGPNYDAEHVAKAKENLEKAKLRPNVMID
;
A
#
# COMPACT_ATOMS: atom_id res chain seq x y z
N MET A 1 -37.79 -4.95 -6.80
CA MET A 1 -36.94 -6.07 -6.36
C MET A 1 -35.50 -5.59 -6.40
N GLU A 2 -35.05 -5.00 -5.31
CA GLU A 2 -33.66 -4.57 -5.09
C GLU A 2 -33.15 -5.32 -3.86
N ASP A 3 -31.84 -5.50 -3.72
CA ASP A 3 -31.20 -6.04 -2.51
C ASP A 3 -31.62 -7.46 -2.08
N LEU A 4 -32.07 -8.29 -3.02
CA LEU A 4 -32.49 -9.68 -2.77
C LEU A 4 -31.40 -10.58 -2.13
N ARG A 5 -30.14 -10.15 -2.15
CA ARG A 5 -28.99 -10.87 -1.58
C ARG A 5 -28.19 -10.02 -0.58
N VAL A 6 -28.73 -8.87 -0.14
CA VAL A 6 -28.09 -7.98 0.83
C VAL A 6 -28.77 -8.16 2.18
N THR A 7 -28.01 -8.50 3.21
CA THR A 7 -28.54 -8.77 4.56
C THR A 7 -28.72 -7.50 5.40
N GLY A 8 -28.11 -6.39 4.99
CA GLY A 8 -28.24 -5.09 5.66
C GLY A 8 -27.11 -4.13 5.29
N TYR A 9 -27.23 -2.90 5.78
CA TYR A 9 -26.25 -1.84 5.60
C TYR A 9 -25.84 -1.28 6.97
N ASN A 10 -24.53 -1.19 7.19
CA ASN A 10 -23.96 -0.47 8.33
C ASN A 10 -23.12 0.69 7.79
N ALA A 11 -23.39 1.89 8.29
CA ALA A 11 -22.61 3.05 7.91
C ALA A 11 -21.17 2.96 8.45
N LEU A 12 -20.21 3.35 7.62
CA LEU A 12 -18.84 3.60 8.05
C LEU A 12 -18.73 5.01 8.62
N LEU A 13 -17.86 5.20 9.61
CA LEU A 13 -17.46 6.53 10.08
C LEU A 13 -16.85 7.31 8.91
N ASN A 14 -17.11 8.61 8.79
CA ASN A 14 -16.50 9.38 7.71
C ASN A 14 -14.97 9.46 7.89
N PRO A 15 -14.18 9.46 6.79
CA PRO A 15 -12.73 9.55 6.88
C PRO A 15 -12.21 10.74 7.69
N ILE A 16 -12.89 11.89 7.59
CA ILE A 16 -12.53 13.10 8.33
C ILE A 16 -12.60 12.91 9.85
N TYR A 17 -13.58 12.15 10.36
CA TYR A 17 -13.67 11.88 11.79
C TYR A 17 -12.46 11.12 12.31
N LEU A 18 -11.97 10.13 11.57
CA LEU A 18 -10.76 9.41 11.97
C LEU A 18 -9.49 10.26 11.79
N GLN A 19 -9.47 11.18 10.81
CA GLN A 19 -8.39 12.15 10.71
C GLN A 19 -8.38 13.14 11.88
N GLU A 20 -9.54 13.57 12.37
CA GLU A 20 -9.75 14.52 13.46
C GLU A 20 -9.81 13.92 14.87
N GLU A 21 -10.01 12.61 15.02
CA GLU A 21 -9.94 11.91 16.31
C GLU A 21 -8.49 11.76 16.78
N PHE A 22 -7.58 11.59 15.83
CA PHE A 22 -6.16 11.39 16.07
C PHE A 22 -5.20 12.61 15.98
N PRO A 23 -5.55 13.89 15.79
CA PRO A 23 -4.59 15.00 15.66
C PRO A 23 -3.85 15.42 16.92
N ALA A 24 -4.33 15.11 18.14
CA ALA A 24 -3.89 15.87 19.33
C ALA A 24 -3.72 15.11 20.65
N GLN A 25 -4.21 13.87 20.80
CA GLN A 25 -4.18 13.21 22.13
C GLN A 25 -3.34 11.93 22.20
N CYS A 26 -2.76 11.47 21.09
CA CYS A 26 -1.80 10.36 21.05
C CYS A 26 -0.94 10.46 19.77
N GLY A 27 0.03 11.39 19.69
CA GLY A 27 1.12 11.38 18.69
C GLY A 27 0.75 11.31 17.19
N ALA A 28 -0.51 11.54 16.81
CA ALA A 28 -0.98 11.13 15.50
C ALA A 28 -1.16 12.34 14.56
N TYR A 29 -0.58 12.20 13.36
CA TYR A 29 -0.31 13.29 12.42
C TYR A 29 0.53 14.45 12.98
N SER A 30 1.48 14.10 13.87
CA SER A 30 2.50 15.02 14.35
C SER A 30 3.37 15.53 13.19
N GLU A 31 4.13 16.60 13.42
CA GLU A 31 5.17 17.01 12.47
C GLU A 31 6.18 15.89 12.19
N LYS A 32 6.43 15.02 13.17
CA LYS A 32 7.32 13.86 13.00
C LYS A 32 6.72 12.77 12.11
N THR A 33 5.42 12.50 12.22
CA THR A 33 4.70 11.64 11.27
C THR A 33 4.79 12.20 9.86
N LYS A 34 4.52 13.51 9.69
CA LYS A 34 4.56 14.17 8.37
C LYS A 34 5.96 14.11 7.77
N ASP A 35 7.00 14.39 8.56
CA ASP A 35 8.40 14.29 8.13
C ASP A 35 8.77 12.86 7.74
N THR A 36 8.45 11.88 8.58
CA THR A 36 8.72 10.46 8.30
C THR A 36 8.08 10.00 7.01
N VAL A 37 6.78 10.29 6.82
CA VAL A 37 6.04 9.88 5.63
C VAL A 37 6.51 10.66 4.40
N GLY A 38 6.62 11.98 4.51
CA GLY A 38 7.02 12.87 3.43
C GLY A 38 8.43 12.57 2.91
N LYS A 39 9.40 12.43 3.82
CA LYS A 39 10.78 12.08 3.49
C LYS A 39 10.87 10.72 2.83
N ALA A 40 10.24 9.69 3.39
CA ALA A 40 10.29 8.35 2.80
C ALA A 40 9.66 8.29 1.40
N ARG A 41 8.59 9.05 1.14
CA ARG A 41 8.01 9.18 -0.21
C ARG A 41 9.00 9.82 -1.19
N GLN A 42 9.64 10.92 -0.78
CA GLN A 42 10.64 11.61 -1.58
C GLN A 42 11.86 10.73 -1.87
N GLU A 43 12.38 10.04 -0.87
CA GLU A 43 13.51 9.12 -0.99
C GLU A 43 13.16 7.94 -1.90
N ALA A 44 12.00 7.30 -1.70
CA ALA A 44 11.55 6.21 -2.56
C ALA A 44 11.39 6.68 -4.02
N ALA A 45 10.83 7.87 -4.24
CA ALA A 45 10.69 8.44 -5.58
C ALA A 45 12.07 8.78 -6.21
N ALA A 46 13.02 9.30 -5.43
CA ALA A 46 14.39 9.57 -5.90
C ALA A 46 15.10 8.28 -6.32
N ILE A 47 14.98 7.20 -5.53
CA ILE A 47 15.49 5.88 -5.88
C ILE A 47 14.86 5.39 -7.20
N LEU A 48 13.55 5.49 -7.34
CA LEU A 48 12.86 5.10 -8.59
C LEU A 48 13.21 6.00 -9.79
N ARG A 49 13.71 7.21 -9.58
CA ARG A 49 14.23 8.07 -10.65
C ARG A 49 15.71 7.82 -10.96
N GLY A 50 16.40 7.01 -10.15
CA GLY A 50 17.84 6.77 -10.28
C GLY A 50 18.69 7.92 -9.76
N GLU A 51 18.12 8.79 -8.92
CA GLU A 51 18.80 9.93 -8.28
C GLU A 51 19.50 9.52 -6.97
N ASP A 52 19.15 8.33 -6.45
CA ASP A 52 19.65 7.72 -5.21
C ASP A 52 19.82 6.22 -5.50
N ASP A 53 20.99 5.65 -5.19
CA ASP A 53 21.36 4.26 -5.49
C ASP A 53 21.01 3.28 -4.37
N ARG A 54 20.45 3.77 -3.26
CA ARG A 54 19.97 2.92 -2.17
C ARG A 54 18.89 1.94 -2.63
N LEU A 55 18.79 0.81 -1.93
CA LEU A 55 17.77 -0.19 -2.17
C LEU A 55 16.52 0.05 -1.30
N ILE A 56 15.34 0.08 -1.91
CA ILE A 56 14.06 0.05 -1.17
C ILE A 56 13.84 -1.35 -0.60
N VAL A 57 13.66 -1.45 0.71
CA VAL A 57 13.41 -2.72 1.41
C VAL A 57 12.07 -2.64 2.14
N ILE A 58 11.08 -3.34 1.60
CA ILE A 58 9.76 -3.50 2.24
C ILE A 58 9.78 -4.77 3.09
N VAL A 59 9.82 -4.64 4.42
CA VAL A 59 10.01 -5.80 5.31
C VAL A 59 9.12 -5.75 6.55
N GLY A 60 8.53 -6.88 6.93
CA GLY A 60 7.65 -6.97 8.08
C GLY A 60 6.65 -8.13 8.01
N PRO A 61 5.68 -8.17 8.93
CA PRO A 61 4.66 -9.21 8.98
C PRO A 61 3.88 -9.36 7.67
N CYS A 62 3.47 -10.59 7.34
CA CYS A 62 2.62 -10.85 6.17
C CYS A 62 1.30 -10.06 6.24
N SER A 63 0.68 -10.06 7.43
CA SER A 63 -0.49 -9.27 7.79
C SER A 63 -0.47 -9.01 9.30
N ILE A 64 -0.79 -7.79 9.73
CA ILE A 64 -0.89 -7.41 11.13
C ILE A 64 -2.23 -7.86 11.69
N HIS A 65 -2.19 -8.64 12.77
CA HIS A 65 -3.36 -9.06 13.55
C HIS A 65 -3.25 -8.65 15.02
N ASP A 66 -2.05 -8.33 15.48
CA ASP A 66 -1.72 -7.90 16.84
C ASP A 66 -0.95 -6.56 16.76
N VAL A 67 -1.52 -5.54 17.39
CA VAL A 67 -1.00 -4.17 17.40
C VAL A 67 0.28 -4.06 18.23
N ASP A 68 0.34 -4.73 19.38
CA ASP A 68 1.48 -4.64 20.28
C ASP A 68 2.68 -5.37 19.70
N ALA A 69 2.46 -6.55 19.09
CA ALA A 69 3.50 -7.26 18.35
C ALA A 69 4.03 -6.44 17.16
N ALA A 70 3.18 -5.70 16.45
CA ALA A 70 3.60 -4.82 15.37
C ALA A 70 4.48 -3.66 15.89
N LYS A 71 4.15 -3.07 17.04
CA LYS A 71 4.95 -2.02 17.67
C LYS A 71 6.27 -2.55 18.20
N GLU A 72 6.29 -3.74 18.78
CA GLU A 72 7.54 -4.40 19.20
C GLU A 72 8.45 -4.66 18.00
N TYR A 73 7.90 -5.15 16.89
CA TYR A 73 8.64 -5.34 15.64
C TYR A 73 9.21 -4.01 15.12
N CYS A 74 8.43 -2.94 15.13
CA CYS A 74 8.88 -1.61 14.75
C CYS A 74 10.07 -1.14 15.60
N ASN A 75 9.99 -1.30 16.92
CA ASN A 75 11.07 -0.94 17.83
C ASN A 75 12.37 -1.72 17.57
N LYS A 76 12.26 -2.98 17.12
CA LYS A 76 13.42 -3.78 16.70
C LYS A 76 13.97 -3.37 15.33
N LEU A 77 13.11 -2.92 14.41
CA LEU A 77 13.49 -2.54 13.06
C LEU A 77 14.12 -1.13 12.99
N LEU A 78 13.72 -0.20 13.89
CA LEU A 78 14.22 1.18 13.92
C LEU A 78 15.76 1.27 13.99
N PRO A 79 16.47 0.59 14.92
CA PRO A 79 17.94 0.61 14.95
C PRO A 79 18.58 0.05 13.67
N VAL A 80 17.93 -0.91 13.00
CA VAL A 80 18.40 -1.47 11.73
C VAL A 80 18.25 -0.45 10.60
N LYS A 81 17.11 0.23 10.52
CA LYS A 81 16.85 1.33 9.60
C LYS A 81 17.90 2.45 9.76
N GLU A 82 18.22 2.84 10.99
CA GLU A 82 19.23 3.87 11.24
C GLU A 82 20.62 3.42 10.80
N ARG A 83 21.03 2.21 11.22
CA ARG A 83 22.37 1.67 10.91
C ARG A 83 22.61 1.48 9.41
N LEU A 84 21.59 1.10 8.65
CA LEU A 84 21.69 0.78 7.22
C LEU A 84 21.18 1.92 6.31
N GLY A 85 20.80 3.07 6.87
CA GLY A 85 20.11 4.13 6.13
C GLY A 85 20.91 4.77 4.98
N GLY A 86 22.23 4.60 4.98
CA GLY A 86 23.10 5.02 3.87
C GLY A 86 23.02 4.12 2.64
N GLU A 87 22.59 2.86 2.79
CA GLU A 87 22.53 1.85 1.72
C GLU A 87 21.08 1.42 1.42
N LEU A 88 20.19 1.49 2.41
CA LEU A 88 18.84 0.97 2.35
C LEU A 88 17.81 2.03 2.75
N LEU A 89 16.72 2.12 1.98
CA LEU A 89 15.47 2.73 2.42
C LEU A 89 14.57 1.63 3.00
N ILE A 90 14.66 1.41 4.31
CA ILE A 90 13.83 0.42 5.02
C ILE A 90 12.45 1.02 5.32
N VAL A 91 11.41 0.31 4.85
CA VAL A 91 9.99 0.64 5.08
C VAL A 91 9.30 -0.58 5.67
N MET A 92 8.61 -0.39 6.80
CA MET A 92 7.92 -1.49 7.48
C MET A 92 6.69 -1.94 6.67
N ARG A 93 6.61 -3.23 6.37
CA ARG A 93 5.40 -3.84 5.80
C ARG A 93 4.29 -3.88 6.87
N SER A 94 3.22 -3.13 6.65
CA SER A 94 2.10 -2.95 7.58
C SER A 94 0.74 -3.28 6.94
N TYR A 95 0.62 -4.49 6.38
CA TYR A 95 -0.59 -4.90 5.65
C TYR A 95 -1.67 -5.36 6.64
N PHE A 96 -2.92 -4.95 6.44
CA PHE A 96 -4.02 -5.30 7.35
C PHE A 96 -4.83 -6.50 6.90
N GLU A 97 -4.81 -6.83 5.62
CA GLU A 97 -5.55 -7.95 5.03
C GLU A 97 -4.66 -8.70 4.06
N LYS A 98 -5.01 -9.98 3.83
CA LYS A 98 -4.48 -10.78 2.75
C LYS A 98 -5.63 -11.28 1.88
N PRO A 99 -5.72 -10.89 0.60
CA PRO A 99 -6.75 -11.39 -0.30
C PRO A 99 -6.75 -12.91 -0.38
N ARG A 100 -7.92 -13.54 -0.14
CA ARG A 100 -8.12 -14.99 -0.19
C ARG A 100 -9.20 -15.36 -1.19
N THR A 101 -9.01 -16.49 -1.87
CA THR A 101 -10.04 -17.14 -2.68
C THR A 101 -10.94 -18.06 -1.83
N THR A 102 -10.45 -18.53 -0.69
CA THR A 102 -11.19 -19.36 0.27
C THR A 102 -11.64 -18.58 1.50
N VAL A 103 -12.60 -19.13 2.24
CA VAL A 103 -13.08 -18.56 3.52
C VAL A 103 -11.95 -18.60 4.56
N GLY A 104 -11.80 -17.50 5.31
CA GLY A 104 -10.82 -17.32 6.37
C GLY A 104 -10.87 -15.90 6.92
N TRP A 105 -10.03 -15.60 7.92
CA TRP A 105 -9.95 -14.27 8.54
C TRP A 105 -9.68 -13.19 7.48
N LYS A 106 -10.47 -12.11 7.54
CA LYS A 106 -10.51 -11.03 6.54
C LYS A 106 -9.59 -9.85 6.85
N GLY A 107 -8.73 -9.97 7.86
CA GLY A 107 -7.78 -8.94 8.23
C GLY A 107 -8.27 -8.01 9.34
N LEU A 108 -7.34 -7.21 9.87
CA LEU A 108 -7.54 -6.39 11.07
C LEU A 108 -8.57 -5.27 10.86
N ILE A 109 -8.64 -4.70 9.66
CA ILE A 109 -9.66 -3.69 9.34
C ILE A 109 -11.05 -4.34 9.34
N ASN A 110 -11.19 -5.50 8.68
CA ASN A 110 -12.50 -6.12 8.51
C ASN A 110 -12.99 -6.79 9.80
N ASP A 111 -12.14 -7.54 10.50
CA ASP A 111 -12.50 -8.33 11.68
C ASP A 111 -11.43 -8.18 12.78
N PRO A 112 -11.38 -7.02 13.47
CA PRO A 112 -10.33 -6.68 14.43
C PRO A 112 -10.33 -7.58 15.68
N ASP A 113 -11.47 -8.19 16.01
CA ASP A 113 -11.65 -9.04 17.18
C ASP A 113 -11.45 -10.53 16.87
N ILE A 114 -11.17 -10.87 15.60
CA ILE A 114 -10.94 -12.25 15.12
C ILE A 114 -12.07 -13.20 15.55
N ASN A 115 -13.31 -12.71 15.44
CA ASN A 115 -14.51 -13.42 15.89
C ASN A 115 -15.64 -13.43 14.84
N ASN A 116 -15.35 -13.01 13.60
CA ASN A 116 -16.32 -12.82 12.52
C ASN A 116 -17.43 -11.79 12.86
N GLY A 117 -17.17 -10.86 13.77
CA GLY A 117 -18.11 -9.79 14.14
C GLY A 117 -18.11 -8.63 13.14
N TYR A 118 -17.09 -8.55 12.28
CA TYR A 118 -16.96 -7.55 11.23
C TYR A 118 -17.09 -6.08 11.71
N ASN A 119 -16.50 -5.74 12.84
CA ASN A 119 -16.52 -4.37 13.37
C ASN A 119 -15.55 -3.46 12.61
N ILE A 120 -15.88 -3.11 11.37
CA ILE A 120 -15.02 -2.36 10.46
C ILE A 120 -14.67 -0.97 11.01
N ASN A 121 -15.62 -0.29 11.67
CA ASN A 121 -15.36 1.02 12.28
C ASN A 121 -14.30 0.95 13.39
N LYS A 122 -14.31 -0.11 14.20
CA LYS A 122 -13.24 -0.38 15.15
C LYS A 122 -11.93 -0.70 14.43
N GLY A 123 -11.96 -1.54 13.39
CA GLY A 123 -10.78 -1.93 12.64
C GLY A 123 -10.08 -0.76 11.95
N LEU A 124 -10.83 0.16 11.33
CA LEU A 124 -10.29 1.40 10.75
C LEU A 124 -9.61 2.28 11.80
N ARG A 125 -10.24 2.44 12.98
CA ARG A 125 -9.67 3.21 14.09
C ARG A 125 -8.37 2.58 14.59
N VAL A 126 -8.35 1.26 14.78
CA VAL A 126 -7.16 0.51 15.21
C VAL A 126 -6.03 0.62 14.19
N ALA A 127 -6.33 0.39 12.91
CA ALA A 127 -5.36 0.48 11.82
C ALA A 127 -4.74 1.88 11.73
N ARG A 128 -5.58 2.93 11.74
CA ARG A 128 -5.10 4.32 11.67
C ARG A 128 -4.23 4.67 12.88
N LYS A 129 -4.69 4.34 14.10
CA LYS A 129 -3.90 4.56 15.33
C LYS A 129 -2.53 3.92 15.23
N LEU A 130 -2.47 2.64 14.81
CA LEU A 130 -1.21 1.93 14.66
C LEU A 130 -0.30 2.62 13.63
N LEU A 131 -0.78 2.97 12.43
CA LEU A 131 0.05 3.64 11.43
C LEU A 131 0.57 4.99 11.93
N CYS A 132 -0.23 5.74 12.68
CA CYS A 132 0.22 6.97 13.32
C CYS A 132 1.35 6.70 14.32
N GLU A 133 1.18 5.74 15.24
CA GLU A 133 2.21 5.41 16.23
C GLU A 133 3.51 4.90 15.58
N LEU A 134 3.41 4.11 14.50
CA LEU A 134 4.58 3.63 13.75
C LEU A 134 5.32 4.80 13.07
N THR A 135 4.58 5.67 12.38
CA THR A 135 5.18 6.80 11.66
C THR A 135 5.70 7.88 12.61
N ASP A 136 5.03 8.15 13.72
CA ASP A 136 5.51 9.06 14.78
C ASP A 136 6.78 8.53 15.45
N SER A 137 6.98 7.20 15.50
CA SER A 137 8.24 6.62 15.97
C SER A 137 9.42 6.90 15.03
N GLY A 138 9.17 7.26 13.76
CA GLY A 138 10.20 7.45 12.72
C GLY A 138 10.28 6.31 11.71
N MET A 139 9.32 5.38 11.73
CA MET A 139 9.26 4.24 10.81
C MET A 139 8.26 4.50 9.68
N PRO A 140 8.72 4.65 8.42
CA PRO A 140 7.80 4.69 7.29
C PRO A 140 7.13 3.33 7.08
N VAL A 141 5.91 3.34 6.54
CA VAL A 141 5.06 2.15 6.42
C VAL A 141 4.60 1.91 4.99
N ALA A 142 4.48 0.62 4.65
CA ALA A 142 4.02 0.13 3.35
C ALA A 142 2.72 -0.67 3.51
N VAL A 143 1.74 -0.44 2.63
CA VAL A 143 0.42 -1.09 2.69
C VAL A 143 0.00 -1.56 1.28
N GLU A 144 -0.75 -2.67 1.19
CA GLU A 144 -1.41 -3.11 -0.05
C GLU A 144 -2.75 -2.40 -0.22
N LEU A 145 -3.02 -1.85 -1.41
CA LEU A 145 -4.30 -1.21 -1.72
C LEU A 145 -5.26 -2.25 -2.28
N LEU A 146 -6.32 -2.55 -1.53
CA LEU A 146 -7.28 -3.62 -1.83
C LEU A 146 -8.64 -3.12 -2.30
N ASP A 147 -8.94 -1.85 -2.07
CA ASP A 147 -10.21 -1.21 -2.41
C ASP A 147 -10.01 0.30 -2.61
N THR A 148 -11.03 0.98 -3.14
CA THR A 148 -10.98 2.41 -3.48
C THR A 148 -11.43 3.34 -2.34
N ILE A 149 -11.82 2.79 -1.19
CA ILE A 149 -12.42 3.51 -0.05
C ILE A 149 -11.42 3.65 1.10
N SER A 150 -10.79 2.56 1.53
CA SER A 150 -9.83 2.51 2.64
C SER A 150 -8.66 3.50 2.51
N PRO A 151 -8.15 3.85 1.31
CA PRO A 151 -7.14 4.89 1.17
C PRO A 151 -7.61 6.26 1.70
N GLN A 152 -8.91 6.58 1.66
CA GLN A 152 -9.40 7.85 2.20
C GLN A 152 -9.17 7.98 3.71
N TYR A 153 -9.03 6.86 4.42
CA TYR A 153 -8.82 6.79 5.86
C TYR A 153 -7.35 6.71 6.27
N LEU A 154 -6.47 6.20 5.40
CA LEU A 154 -5.12 5.79 5.79
C LEU A 154 -4.01 6.37 4.91
N ALA A 155 -4.31 6.83 3.70
CA ALA A 155 -3.31 7.16 2.68
C ALA A 155 -2.36 8.30 3.10
N ASP A 156 -2.78 9.19 4.00
CA ASP A 156 -1.94 10.25 4.54
C ASP A 156 -0.76 9.72 5.40
N LEU A 157 -0.82 8.46 5.84
CA LEU A 157 0.19 7.82 6.67
C LEU A 157 1.07 6.82 5.91
N ILE A 158 0.77 6.53 4.64
CA ILE A 158 1.44 5.50 3.84
C ILE A 158 2.63 6.09 3.09
N SER A 159 3.80 5.47 3.18
CA SER A 159 5.01 5.92 2.47
C SER A 159 5.25 5.23 1.14
N TRP A 160 4.72 4.00 0.97
CA TRP A 160 4.80 3.20 -0.25
C TRP A 160 3.61 2.24 -0.35
N GLY A 161 3.11 1.98 -1.56
CA GLY A 161 1.94 1.12 -1.79
C GLY A 161 2.25 -0.11 -2.65
N ALA A 162 1.49 -1.18 -2.45
CA ALA A 162 1.46 -2.31 -3.38
C ALA A 162 0.07 -2.48 -4.02
N ILE A 163 0.07 -2.87 -5.29
CA ILE A 163 -1.07 -3.51 -5.94
C ILE A 163 -0.76 -4.99 -6.11
N GLY A 164 -1.61 -5.84 -5.53
CA GLY A 164 -1.44 -7.29 -5.52
C GLY A 164 -1.50 -7.94 -6.90
N ALA A 165 -1.01 -9.18 -6.99
CA ALA A 165 -1.01 -9.95 -8.24
C ALA A 165 -2.42 -10.19 -8.81
N ARG A 166 -3.45 -10.20 -7.94
CA ARG A 166 -4.86 -10.43 -8.33
C ARG A 166 -5.58 -9.15 -8.74
N THR A 167 -5.02 -7.98 -8.43
CA THR A 167 -5.64 -6.67 -8.69
C THR A 167 -4.82 -5.82 -9.65
N THR A 168 -3.59 -6.23 -10.01
CA THR A 168 -2.75 -5.53 -10.99
C THR A 168 -3.40 -5.37 -12.37
N GLU A 169 -4.23 -6.33 -12.79
CA GLU A 169 -4.99 -6.24 -14.04
C GLU A 169 -6.29 -5.45 -13.91
N SER A 170 -6.73 -5.14 -12.69
CA SER A 170 -7.96 -4.39 -12.44
C SER A 170 -7.79 -2.92 -12.82
N GLN A 171 -8.63 -2.45 -13.74
CA GLN A 171 -8.68 -1.04 -14.14
C GLN A 171 -8.87 -0.12 -12.93
N LEU A 172 -9.85 -0.40 -12.05
CA LEU A 172 -10.11 0.42 -10.86
C LEU A 172 -8.89 0.55 -9.94
N HIS A 173 -8.05 -0.49 -9.84
CA HIS A 173 -6.84 -0.43 -9.02
C HIS A 173 -5.71 0.37 -9.69
N ARG A 174 -5.63 0.36 -11.03
CA ARG A 174 -4.70 1.22 -11.79
C ARG A 174 -5.10 2.69 -11.70
N GLU A 175 -6.39 2.98 -11.79
CA GLU A 175 -6.97 4.33 -11.60
C GLU A 175 -6.83 4.81 -10.15
N LEU A 176 -6.93 3.91 -9.17
CA LEU A 176 -6.62 4.24 -7.77
C LEU A 176 -5.13 4.61 -7.63
N ALA A 177 -4.24 3.77 -8.16
CA ALA A 177 -2.80 3.96 -8.07
C ALA A 177 -2.31 5.24 -8.76
N SER A 178 -3.02 5.73 -9.79
CA SER A 178 -2.71 7.01 -10.43
C SER A 178 -3.02 8.24 -9.57
N GLY A 179 -3.80 8.06 -8.49
CA GLY A 179 -4.22 9.15 -7.59
C GLY A 179 -3.58 9.14 -6.21
N VAL A 180 -2.83 8.10 -5.83
CA VAL A 180 -2.18 8.05 -4.51
C VAL A 180 -0.93 8.92 -4.47
N SER A 181 -0.63 9.46 -3.29
CA SER A 181 0.47 10.42 -3.07
C SER A 181 1.81 9.78 -2.71
N PHE A 182 2.01 8.50 -3.04
CA PHE A 182 3.20 7.73 -2.72
C PHE A 182 3.55 6.77 -3.86
N PRO A 183 4.82 6.30 -3.94
CA PRO A 183 5.20 5.33 -4.94
C PRO A 183 4.44 4.00 -4.81
N VAL A 184 4.17 3.35 -5.94
CA VAL A 184 3.39 2.09 -5.98
C VAL A 184 4.11 1.00 -6.77
N GLY A 185 4.26 -0.18 -6.16
CA GLY A 185 4.71 -1.37 -6.87
C GLY A 185 3.55 -2.25 -7.32
N PHE A 186 3.56 -2.66 -8.59
CA PHE A 186 2.61 -3.62 -9.17
C PHE A 186 3.21 -5.01 -9.25
N LYS A 187 2.56 -5.99 -8.61
CA LYS A 187 3.00 -7.39 -8.67
C LYS A 187 2.70 -8.04 -10.02
N ASN A 188 3.62 -8.86 -10.52
CA ASN A 188 3.31 -9.73 -11.67
C ASN A 188 2.13 -10.67 -11.34
N GLY A 189 1.45 -11.15 -12.39
CA GLY A 189 0.30 -12.06 -12.27
C GLY A 189 0.65 -13.35 -11.54
N THR A 190 -0.35 -14.03 -10.97
CA THR A 190 -0.12 -15.29 -10.22
C THR A 190 0.48 -16.41 -11.08
N ASP A 191 0.32 -16.32 -12.39
CA ASP A 191 0.90 -17.18 -13.43
C ASP A 191 2.31 -16.74 -13.87
N GLY A 192 2.86 -15.65 -13.33
CA GLY A 192 4.16 -15.10 -13.71
C GLY A 192 4.11 -14.00 -14.76
N ASN A 193 2.92 -13.60 -15.23
CA ASN A 193 2.81 -12.61 -16.29
C ASN A 193 3.29 -11.23 -15.81
N VAL A 194 4.48 -10.79 -16.26
CA VAL A 194 5.05 -9.48 -15.94
C VAL A 194 4.39 -8.37 -16.77
N LYS A 195 3.85 -8.69 -17.96
CA LYS A 195 3.24 -7.69 -18.85
C LYS A 195 2.09 -6.95 -18.19
N ILE A 196 1.27 -7.64 -17.39
CA ILE A 196 0.14 -6.97 -16.70
C ILE A 196 0.61 -5.88 -15.73
N ALA A 197 1.78 -6.03 -15.12
CA ALA A 197 2.37 -5.04 -14.23
C ALA A 197 2.96 -3.87 -15.04
N ILE A 198 3.60 -4.15 -16.18
CA ILE A 198 4.10 -3.13 -17.12
C ILE A 198 2.96 -2.27 -17.66
N ASP A 199 1.86 -2.91 -18.10
CA ASP A 199 0.66 -2.21 -18.57
C ASP A 199 0.04 -1.36 -17.43
N ALA A 200 0.08 -1.86 -16.20
CA ALA A 200 -0.43 -1.15 -15.02
C ALA A 200 0.40 0.10 -14.68
N ILE A 201 1.72 0.03 -14.77
CA ILE A 201 2.64 1.18 -14.60
C ILE A 201 2.32 2.27 -15.63
N GLY A 202 2.23 1.90 -16.91
CA GLY A 202 1.90 2.84 -17.97
C GLY A 202 0.50 3.47 -17.79
N SER A 203 -0.47 2.68 -17.34
CA SER A 203 -1.81 3.16 -17.02
C SER A 203 -1.80 4.12 -15.82
N ALA A 204 -1.14 3.76 -14.71
CA ALA A 204 -1.11 4.56 -13.50
C ALA A 204 -0.40 5.90 -13.68
N ALA A 205 0.52 6.01 -14.65
CA ALA A 205 1.19 7.27 -14.98
C ALA A 205 0.27 8.31 -15.66
N ALA A 206 -0.92 7.91 -16.12
CA ALA A 206 -1.86 8.79 -16.82
C ALA A 206 -2.98 9.32 -15.89
N PRO A 207 -3.62 10.46 -16.24
CA PRO A 207 -4.83 10.93 -15.58
C PRO A 207 -6.01 9.97 -15.75
N HIS A 208 -6.77 9.76 -14.67
CA HIS A 208 -7.96 8.90 -14.61
C HIS A 208 -9.11 9.52 -13.82
N HIS A 209 -10.30 8.94 -14.00
CA HIS A 209 -11.51 9.26 -13.26
C HIS A 209 -12.16 7.99 -12.73
N PHE A 210 -12.44 7.91 -11.42
CA PHE A 210 -13.08 6.73 -10.83
C PHE A 210 -14.04 7.10 -9.70
N LEU A 211 -14.97 6.19 -9.38
CA LEU A 211 -15.91 6.36 -8.27
C LEU A 211 -15.19 6.15 -6.94
N GLY A 212 -15.22 7.15 -6.07
CA GLY A 212 -14.64 7.11 -4.74
C GLY A 212 -15.56 7.72 -3.70
N VAL A 213 -14.97 8.11 -2.57
CA VAL A 213 -15.66 8.85 -1.51
C VAL A 213 -14.85 10.08 -1.11
N THR A 214 -15.53 11.16 -0.75
CA THR A 214 -14.91 12.34 -0.15
C THR A 214 -14.49 12.05 1.29
N LYS A 215 -13.71 12.96 1.88
CA LYS A 215 -13.38 12.89 3.32
C LYS A 215 -14.61 13.00 4.22
N SER A 216 -15.70 13.59 3.73
CA SER A 216 -17.00 13.65 4.43
C SER A 216 -17.88 12.40 4.20
N GLY A 217 -17.38 11.36 3.53
CA GLY A 217 -18.10 10.11 3.31
C GLY A 217 -19.11 10.12 2.16
N MET A 218 -19.14 11.18 1.35
CA MET A 218 -20.04 11.29 0.20
C MET A 218 -19.45 10.58 -1.01
N VAL A 219 -20.27 9.85 -1.77
CA VAL A 219 -19.84 9.28 -3.07
C VAL A 219 -19.42 10.41 -4.00
N SER A 220 -18.29 10.24 -4.68
CA SER A 220 -17.70 11.26 -5.56
C SER A 220 -17.06 10.66 -6.81
N ILE A 221 -16.88 11.52 -7.83
CA ILE A 221 -15.92 11.25 -8.90
C ILE A 221 -14.56 11.76 -8.42
N THR A 222 -13.56 10.88 -8.43
CA THR A 222 -12.17 11.21 -8.12
C THR A 222 -11.42 11.46 -9.42
N HIS A 223 -10.77 12.60 -9.52
CA HIS A 223 -9.94 13.00 -10.67
C HIS A 223 -8.46 12.86 -10.28
N THR A 224 -7.65 12.20 -11.09
CA THR A 224 -6.23 11.98 -10.81
C THR A 224 -5.35 12.59 -11.90
N SER A 225 -4.13 12.98 -11.54
CA SER A 225 -3.14 13.54 -12.47
C SER A 225 -2.18 12.50 -13.05
N GLY A 226 -2.22 11.25 -12.58
CA GLY A 226 -1.20 10.25 -12.85
C GLY A 226 -0.16 10.17 -11.73
N ASN A 227 0.41 8.97 -11.56
CA ASN A 227 1.47 8.67 -10.62
C ASN A 227 2.72 8.18 -11.39
N PRO A 228 3.77 9.02 -11.50
CA PRO A 228 4.98 8.66 -12.24
C PRO A 228 5.91 7.71 -11.47
N ASP A 229 5.69 7.53 -10.17
CA ASP A 229 6.58 6.78 -9.27
C ASP A 229 6.06 5.35 -9.07
N THR A 230 5.96 4.60 -10.16
CA THR A 230 5.49 3.21 -10.15
C THR A 230 6.52 2.23 -10.69
N HIS A 231 6.50 0.98 -10.23
CA HIS A 231 7.48 -0.04 -10.62
C HIS A 231 6.92 -1.47 -10.57
N VAL A 232 7.66 -2.43 -11.13
CA VAL A 232 7.30 -3.85 -11.11
C VAL A 232 7.78 -4.50 -9.81
N ILE A 233 6.99 -5.44 -9.29
CA ILE A 233 7.39 -6.40 -8.26
C ILE A 233 7.36 -7.81 -8.85
N LEU A 234 8.52 -8.46 -8.91
CA LEU A 234 8.67 -9.87 -9.27
C LEU A 234 8.43 -10.73 -8.03
N ARG A 235 7.42 -11.60 -8.08
CA ARG A 235 6.92 -12.38 -6.93
C ARG A 235 6.75 -13.87 -7.20
N GLY A 236 7.41 -14.35 -8.24
CA GLY A 236 7.30 -15.70 -8.78
C GLY A 236 5.97 -15.96 -9.50
N ALA A 237 5.80 -17.23 -9.84
CA ALA A 237 4.65 -17.80 -10.50
C ALA A 237 4.32 -19.16 -9.87
N ASN A 238 3.17 -19.74 -10.22
CA ASN A 238 2.88 -21.13 -9.88
C ASN A 238 3.88 -22.12 -10.51
N SER A 239 4.52 -21.75 -11.62
CA SER A 239 5.50 -22.56 -12.34
C SER A 239 6.92 -22.46 -11.79
N GLY A 240 7.21 -21.48 -10.93
CA GLY A 240 8.56 -21.29 -10.37
C GLY A 240 8.87 -19.86 -9.93
N PRO A 241 10.05 -19.64 -9.33
CA PRO A 241 10.53 -18.31 -8.96
C PRO A 241 10.91 -17.48 -10.19
N ASN A 242 10.98 -16.15 -10.02
CA ASN A 242 11.44 -15.21 -11.06
C ASN A 242 12.37 -14.13 -10.50
N TYR A 243 13.20 -14.47 -9.51
CA TYR A 243 14.11 -13.55 -8.83
C TYR A 243 15.55 -13.56 -9.39
N ASP A 244 15.90 -14.51 -10.24
CA ASP A 244 17.26 -14.64 -10.76
C ASP A 244 17.62 -13.56 -11.79
N ALA A 245 18.90 -13.48 -12.15
CA ALA A 245 19.41 -12.47 -13.06
C ALA A 245 18.76 -12.53 -14.46
N GLU A 246 18.39 -13.71 -14.95
CA GLU A 246 17.76 -13.87 -16.26
C GLU A 246 16.35 -13.27 -16.26
N HIS A 247 15.56 -13.58 -15.23
CA HIS A 247 14.22 -13.04 -15.06
C HIS A 247 14.24 -11.52 -14.87
N VAL A 248 15.17 -11.00 -14.06
CA VAL A 248 15.34 -9.55 -13.86
C VAL A 248 15.74 -8.87 -15.17
N ALA A 249 16.71 -9.40 -15.91
CA ALA A 249 17.15 -8.84 -17.19
C ALA A 249 15.98 -8.78 -18.19
N LYS A 250 15.19 -9.85 -18.30
CA LYS A 250 14.01 -9.90 -19.16
C LYS A 250 12.93 -8.91 -18.75
N ALA A 251 12.68 -8.74 -17.44
CA ALA A 251 11.74 -7.74 -16.94
C ALA A 251 12.18 -6.31 -17.30
N LYS A 252 13.48 -6.00 -17.14
CA LYS A 252 14.06 -4.70 -17.52
C LYS A 252 13.94 -4.44 -19.03
N GLU A 253 14.27 -5.42 -19.87
CA GLU A 253 14.14 -5.31 -21.32
C GLU A 253 12.69 -5.01 -21.73
N ASN A 254 11.71 -5.68 -21.10
CA ASN A 254 10.30 -5.43 -21.39
C ASN A 254 9.84 -4.03 -20.94
N LEU A 255 10.33 -3.53 -19.81
CA LEU A 255 10.06 -2.17 -19.34
C LEU A 255 10.64 -1.14 -20.31
N GLU A 256 11.89 -1.33 -20.77
CA GLU A 256 12.54 -0.46 -21.75
C GLU A 256 11.81 -0.44 -23.09
N LYS A 257 11.38 -1.61 -23.59
CA LYS A 257 10.53 -1.71 -24.79
C LYS A 257 9.21 -0.95 -24.64
N ALA A 258 8.64 -0.92 -23.44
CA ALA A 258 7.46 -0.13 -23.11
C ALA A 258 7.76 1.36 -22.83
N LYS A 259 9.02 1.80 -22.97
CA LYS A 259 9.50 3.16 -22.68
C LYS A 259 9.28 3.57 -21.21
N LEU A 260 9.37 2.60 -20.30
CA LEU A 260 9.27 2.80 -18.86
C LEU A 260 10.65 2.65 -18.19
N ARG A 261 10.81 3.25 -17.01
CA ARG A 261 12.04 3.07 -16.22
C ARG A 261 12.17 1.60 -15.81
N PRO A 262 13.34 0.95 -15.99
CA PRO A 262 13.51 -0.48 -15.73
C PRO A 262 13.72 -0.80 -14.23
N ASN A 263 12.82 -0.29 -13.39
CA ASN A 263 12.84 -0.51 -11.94
C ASN A 263 12.12 -1.80 -11.58
N VAL A 264 12.81 -2.66 -10.84
CA VAL A 264 12.31 -3.97 -10.43
C VAL A 264 12.57 -4.16 -8.94
N MET A 265 11.51 -4.49 -8.21
CA MET A 265 11.58 -5.02 -6.84
C MET A 265 11.38 -6.53 -6.89
N ILE A 266 11.99 -7.26 -5.96
CA ILE A 266 11.88 -8.71 -5.82
C ILE A 266 11.21 -9.00 -4.47
N ASP A 267 10.14 -9.81 -4.46
CA ASP A 267 9.39 -10.29 -3.28
C ASP A 267 9.87 -11.68 -2.84
#